data_AF-A0A959A4Y3-F1
#
_entry.id   AF-A0A959A4Y3-F1
#
_cell.length_a   1.000
_cell.length_b   1.000
_cell.length_c   1.000
_cell.angle_alpha   90.00
_cell.angle_beta   90.00
_cell.angle_gamma   90.00
#
_symmetry.space_group_name_H-M   'P 1'
#
loop_
_entity.id
_entity.type
_entity.pdbx_description
1 polymer ?
#
loop_
_entity_poly.entity_id
_entity_poly.type
_entity_poly.pdbx_seq_one_letter_code
_entity_poly.pdbx_strand_id
1 'polypeptide(L)'
;WPTNVPGLYYAYHIMVGLGTIFIGLMAIAAFLLWRKKLMSTKIILWAMMLAAPFPYIANTAGWYTSEMGRQPWLVYNLMRTTDGISQVVSSGNTLFTFLGFIGLYLLLGLLTLVLVGKLINEGPEPKTENA
;
A
#
# COMPACT_ATOMS: atom_id res chain seq x y z
N TRP A 1 -2.40 22.26 -15.26
CA TRP A 1 -1.30 21.89 -14.35
C TRP A 1 -1.89 21.47 -13.02
N PRO A 2 -1.30 20.48 -12.31
CA PRO A 2 -1.77 20.05 -11.01
C PRO A 2 -1.60 21.18 -9.98
N THR A 3 -2.66 21.46 -9.22
CA THR A 3 -2.70 22.54 -8.23
C THR A 3 -2.02 22.16 -6.92
N ASN A 4 -1.92 20.87 -6.61
CA ASN A 4 -1.29 20.36 -5.38
C ASN A 4 0.16 19.89 -5.59
N VAL A 5 1.03 20.83 -5.97
CA VAL A 5 2.47 20.56 -6.16
C VAL A 5 3.17 20.11 -4.86
N PRO A 6 2.89 20.68 -3.67
CA PRO A 6 3.51 20.24 -2.43
C PRO A 6 3.17 18.78 -2.07
N GLY A 7 1.90 18.39 -2.18
CA GLY A 7 1.47 17.01 -1.93
C GLY A 7 2.15 16.01 -2.87
N LEU A 8 2.28 16.38 -4.15
CA LEU A 8 2.98 15.56 -5.15
C LEU A 8 4.45 15.38 -4.81
N TYR A 9 5.14 16.45 -4.40
CA TYR A 9 6.53 16.41 -3.99
C TYR A 9 6.73 15.45 -2.81
N TYR A 10 5.96 15.59 -1.74
CA TYR A 10 6.11 14.74 -0.56
C TYR A 10 5.76 13.28 -0.84
N ALA A 11 4.67 13.01 -1.55
CA ALA A 11 4.27 11.65 -1.90
C ALA A 11 5.35 10.93 -2.72
N TYR A 12 5.94 11.63 -3.70
CA TYR A 12 7.04 11.08 -4.49
C TYR A 12 8.27 10.74 -3.62
N HIS A 13 8.68 11.66 -2.74
CA HIS A 13 9.84 11.43 -1.88
C HIS A 13 9.62 10.31 -0.86
N ILE A 14 8.40 10.19 -0.31
CA ILE A 14 8.05 9.09 0.59
C ILE A 14 8.13 7.76 -0.15
N MET A 15 7.55 7.68 -1.36
CA MET A 15 7.59 6.46 -2.19
C MET A 15 9.03 6.05 -2.50
N VAL A 16 9.85 6.96 -3.04
CA VAL A 16 11.24 6.67 -3.43
C VAL A 16 12.12 6.40 -2.21
N GLY A 17 11.93 7.15 -1.12
CA GLY A 17 12.65 6.96 0.14
C GLY A 17 12.40 5.57 0.73
N LEU A 18 11.13 5.15 0.81
CA LEU A 18 10.80 3.81 1.28
C LEU A 18 11.29 2.72 0.32
N GLY A 19 11.15 2.92 -0.99
CA GLY A 19 11.63 1.97 -2.00
C GLY A 19 13.14 1.72 -1.93
N THR A 20 13.94 2.78 -1.79
CA THR A 20 15.40 2.67 -1.65
C THR A 20 15.79 1.99 -0.34
N ILE A 21 15.09 2.26 0.77
CA ILE A 21 15.28 1.55 2.05
C ILE A 21 14.99 0.06 1.89
N PHE A 22 13.89 -0.32 1.22
CA PHE A 22 13.56 -1.73 1.00
C PHE A 22 14.60 -2.46 0.15
N ILE A 23 15.09 -1.83 -0.91
CA ILE A 23 16.16 -2.39 -1.74
C ILE A 23 17.41 -2.64 -0.91
N GLY A 24 17.84 -1.65 -0.10
CA GLY A 24 18.98 -1.80 0.79
C GLY A 24 18.79 -2.91 1.81
N LEU A 25 17.65 -2.94 2.49
CA LEU A 25 17.32 -3.96 3.49
C LEU A 25 17.32 -5.38 2.89
N MET A 26 16.66 -5.56 1.75
CA MET A 26 16.58 -6.85 1.07
C MET A 26 17.93 -7.30 0.49
N ALA A 27 18.75 -6.37 -0.01
CA ALA A 27 20.11 -6.69 -0.47
C ALA A 27 21.00 -7.20 0.68
N ILE A 28 20.94 -6.55 1.85
CA ILE A 28 21.67 -7.00 3.04
C ILE A 28 21.14 -8.35 3.52
N ALA A 29 19.82 -8.54 3.55
CA ALA A 29 19.20 -9.80 3.92
C ALA A 29 19.61 -10.94 2.98
N ALA A 30 19.60 -10.71 1.67
CA ALA A 30 20.05 -11.68 0.66
C ALA A 30 21.53 -12.02 0.80
N PHE A 31 22.39 -11.02 1.06
CA PHE A 31 23.81 -11.25 1.31
C PHE A 31 24.06 -12.11 2.56
N LEU A 32 23.34 -11.86 3.66
CA LEU A 32 23.44 -12.68 4.86
C LEU A 32 22.83 -14.07 4.72
N LEU A 33 21.80 -14.20 3.88
CA LEU A 33 21.24 -15.49 3.51
C LEU A 33 22.27 -16.34 2.77
N TRP A 34 22.98 -15.74 1.81
CA TRP A 34 24.06 -16.42 1.08
C TRP A 34 25.21 -16.86 2.01
N ARG A 35 25.50 -16.06 3.05
CA ARG A 35 26.47 -16.41 4.10
C ARG A 35 25.91 -17.35 5.18
N LYS A 36 24.66 -17.83 5.06
CA LYS A 36 23.96 -18.67 6.06
C LYS A 36 23.89 -18.05 7.46
N LYS A 37 24.02 -16.73 7.59
CA LYS A 37 24.01 -15.99 8.88
C LYS A 37 22.72 -15.22 9.14
N LEU A 38 21.78 -15.22 8.20
CA LEU A 38 20.52 -14.46 8.31
C LEU A 38 19.76 -14.80 9.61
N MET A 39 19.57 -16.09 9.90
CA MET A 39 18.84 -16.54 11.09
C MET A 39 19.54 -16.21 12.41
N SER A 40 20.84 -15.93 12.39
CA SER A 40 21.61 -15.52 13.57
C SER A 40 21.52 -14.01 13.82
N THR A 41 21.19 -13.21 12.80
CA THR A 41 21.24 -11.74 12.86
C THR A 41 19.88 -11.16 13.21
N LYS A 42 19.56 -11.14 14.51
CA LYS A 42 18.25 -10.67 15.02
C LYS A 42 17.86 -9.26 14.56
N ILE A 43 18.82 -8.35 14.43
CA ILE A 43 18.57 -6.94 14.05
C ILE A 43 17.88 -6.86 12.67
N ILE A 44 18.30 -7.68 11.72
CA ILE A 44 17.77 -7.63 10.35
C ILE A 44 16.40 -8.30 10.27
N LEU A 45 16.19 -9.37 11.04
CA LEU A 45 14.87 -9.99 11.17
C LEU A 45 13.85 -9.03 11.79
N TRP A 46 14.25 -8.28 12.83
CA TRP A 46 13.43 -7.22 13.42
C TRP A 46 13.14 -6.09 12.42
N ALA A 47 14.16 -5.63 11.69
CA ALA A 47 13.99 -4.60 10.67
C ALA A 47 13.02 -5.05 9.56
N MET A 48 13.10 -6.30 9.09
CA MET A 48 12.17 -6.85 8.10
C MET A 48 10.75 -6.97 8.64
N MET A 49 10.59 -7.41 9.90
CA MET A 49 9.26 -7.51 10.52
C MET A 49 8.61 -6.12 10.66
N LEU A 50 9.37 -5.13 11.13
CA LEU A 50 8.90 -3.75 11.24
C LEU A 50 8.68 -3.10 9.87
N ALA A 51 9.34 -3.57 8.81
CA ALA A 51 9.15 -3.08 7.46
C ALA A 51 7.82 -3.52 6.84
N ALA A 52 7.15 -4.56 7.35
CA ALA A 52 5.93 -5.14 6.76
C ALA A 52 4.80 -4.14 6.40
N PRO A 53 4.45 -3.12 7.21
CA PRO A 53 3.41 -2.15 6.85
C PRO A 53 3.85 -1.08 5.84
N PHE A 54 5.15 -0.80 5.72
CA PHE A 54 5.64 0.33 4.93
C PHE A 54 5.46 0.17 3.40
N PRO A 55 5.50 -1.04 2.81
CA PRO A 55 5.15 -1.24 1.40
C PRO A 55 3.75 -0.74 1.04
N TYR A 56 2.77 -0.85 1.95
CA TYR A 56 1.43 -0.31 1.72
C TYR A 56 1.46 1.22 1.59
N ILE A 57 2.20 1.90 2.46
CA ILE A 57 2.39 3.36 2.43
C ILE A 57 3.07 3.78 1.13
N ALA A 58 4.17 3.10 0.75
CA ALA A 58 4.90 3.40 -0.47
C ALA A 58 4.01 3.23 -1.72
N ASN A 59 3.21 2.16 -1.76
CA ASN A 59 2.28 1.91 -2.87
C ASN A 59 1.19 2.99 -2.94
N THR A 60 0.56 3.36 -1.82
CA THR A 60 -0.44 4.43 -1.79
C THR A 60 0.15 5.78 -2.22
N ALA A 61 1.37 6.10 -1.78
CA ALA A 61 2.06 7.32 -2.18
C ALA A 61 2.41 7.33 -3.68
N GLY A 62 2.75 6.18 -4.26
CA GLY A 62 3.00 6.05 -5.70
C GLY A 62 1.74 6.23 -6.55
N TRP A 63 0.62 5.63 -6.12
CA TRP A 63 -0.69 5.85 -6.74
C TRP A 63 -1.11 7.31 -6.66
N TYR A 64 -0.99 7.91 -5.48
CA TYR A 64 -1.27 9.34 -5.29
C TYR A 64 -0.44 10.20 -6.24
N THR A 65 0.85 9.91 -6.38
CA THR A 65 1.73 10.66 -7.28
C THR A 65 1.30 10.53 -8.74
N SER A 66 0.93 9.32 -9.16
CA SER A 66 0.51 9.04 -10.54
C SER A 66 -0.84 9.67 -10.88
N GLU A 67 -1.80 9.61 -9.95
CA GLU A 67 -3.15 10.13 -10.14
C GLU A 67 -3.21 11.65 -10.04
N MET A 68 -2.59 12.23 -9.01
CA MET A 68 -2.58 13.67 -8.80
C MET A 68 -1.67 14.38 -9.78
N GLY A 69 -0.58 13.75 -10.23
CA GLY A 69 0.31 14.30 -11.26
C GLY A 69 -0.37 14.45 -12.62
N ARG A 70 -1.41 13.66 -12.88
CA ARG A 70 -2.18 13.68 -14.13
C ARG A 70 -3.29 14.73 -14.15
N GLN A 71 -3.67 15.26 -12.99
CA GLN A 71 -4.67 16.33 -12.91
C GLN A 71 -4.21 17.57 -13.71
N PRO A 72 -5.09 18.22 -14.49
CA PRO A 72 -6.56 18.11 -14.49
C PRO A 72 -7.14 17.14 -15.53
N TRP A 73 -6.33 16.22 -16.07
CA TRP A 73 -6.74 15.35 -17.17
C TRP A 73 -7.27 14.01 -16.66
N LEU A 74 -8.40 13.57 -17.21
CA LEU A 74 -8.93 12.21 -17.07
C LEU A 74 -8.54 11.32 -18.26
N VAL A 75 -8.28 11.90 -19.43
CA VAL A 75 -7.46 11.31 -20.49
C VAL A 75 -6.60 12.45 -21.04
N TYR A 76 -5.29 12.25 -21.12
CA TYR A 76 -4.37 13.31 -21.54
C TYR A 76 -4.79 13.92 -22.87
N ASN A 77 -4.89 15.25 -22.91
CA ASN A 77 -5.28 16.05 -24.08
C ASN A 77 -6.66 15.72 -24.70
N LEU A 78 -7.45 14.84 -24.06
CA LEU A 78 -8.75 14.42 -24.60
C LEU A 78 -9.91 14.79 -23.67
N MET A 79 -9.80 14.49 -22.37
CA MET A 79 -10.90 14.67 -21.42
C MET A 79 -10.38 15.22 -20.10
N ARG A 80 -11.05 16.26 -19.57
CA ARG A 80 -10.74 16.82 -18.25
C ARG A 80 -11.53 16.11 -17.16
N THR A 81 -10.99 16.10 -15.94
CA THR A 81 -11.64 15.51 -14.77
C THR A 81 -13.00 16.14 -14.47
N THR A 82 -13.16 17.45 -14.73
CA THR A 82 -14.43 18.17 -14.56
C THR A 82 -15.54 17.65 -15.46
N ASP A 83 -15.18 17.15 -16.64
CA ASP A 83 -16.13 16.74 -17.68
C ASP A 83 -16.55 15.27 -17.51
N GLY A 84 -15.85 14.52 -16.63
CA GLY A 84 -16.13 13.12 -16.32
C GLY A 84 -17.22 12.90 -15.26
N ILE A 85 -17.79 13.96 -14.69
CA ILE A 85 -18.80 13.87 -13.62
C ILE A 85 -20.19 13.65 -14.24
N SER A 86 -20.92 12.65 -13.74
CA SER A 86 -22.30 12.39 -14.19
C SER A 86 -23.25 13.49 -13.74
N GLN A 87 -23.96 14.09 -14.71
CA GLN A 87 -24.94 15.16 -14.48
C GLN A 87 -26.32 14.64 -14.01
N VAL A 88 -26.55 13.33 -14.14
CA VAL A 88 -27.88 12.71 -13.90
C VAL A 88 -27.98 12.18 -12.46
N VAL A 89 -26.85 11.97 -11.79
CA VAL A 89 -26.81 11.42 -10.43
C VAL A 89 -26.82 12.56 -9.41
N SER A 90 -27.84 12.58 -8.54
CA SER A 90 -27.92 13.54 -7.44
C SER A 90 -26.75 13.36 -6.47
N SER A 91 -26.20 14.48 -5.96
CA SER A 91 -25.15 14.48 -4.93
C SER A 91 -25.49 13.63 -3.71
N GLY A 92 -26.79 13.53 -3.36
CA GLY A 92 -27.26 12.70 -2.24
C GLY A 92 -27.06 11.21 -2.46
N ASN A 93 -27.30 10.71 -3.69
CA ASN A 93 -27.09 9.30 -4.03
C ASN A 93 -25.59 8.95 -4.04
N THR A 94 -24.77 9.87 -4.53
CA THR A 94 -23.31 9.73 -4.50
C THR A 94 -22.80 9.64 -3.07
N LEU A 95 -23.27 10.51 -2.17
CA LEU A 95 -22.85 10.48 -0.77
C LEU A 95 -23.30 9.20 -0.06
N PHE A 96 -24.55 8.76 -0.29
CA PHE A 96 -25.08 7.53 0.30
C PHE A 96 -24.27 6.30 -0.11
N THR A 97 -24.02 6.13 -1.41
CA THR A 97 -23.22 5.00 -1.91
C THR A 97 -21.76 5.08 -1.46
N PHE A 98 -21.16 6.28 -1.45
CA PHE A 98 -19.81 6.51 -0.94
C PHE A 98 -19.65 6.08 0.52
N LEU A 99 -20.56 6.50 1.40
CA LEU A 99 -20.56 6.08 2.81
C LEU A 99 -20.81 4.57 2.95
N GLY A 100 -21.70 4.01 2.11
CA GLY A 100 -21.92 2.56 2.06
C GLY A 100 -20.65 1.78 1.71
N PHE A 101 -19.90 2.23 0.69
CA PHE A 101 -18.62 1.63 0.32
C PHE A 101 -17.54 1.81 1.38
N ILE A 102 -17.47 2.99 2.03
CA ILE A 102 -16.56 3.19 3.17
C ILE A 102 -16.86 2.18 4.28
N GLY A 103 -18.14 2.05 4.69
CA GLY A 103 -18.54 1.11 5.72
C GLY A 103 -18.21 -0.34 5.35
N LEU A 104 -18.49 -0.73 4.11
CA LEU A 104 -18.19 -2.07 3.60
C LEU A 104 -16.67 -2.37 3.61
N TYR A 105 -15.85 -1.46 3.09
CA TYR A 105 -14.40 -1.65 3.06
C TYR A 105 -13.76 -1.60 4.45
N LEU A 106 -14.31 -0.81 5.38
CA LEU A 106 -13.88 -0.84 6.78
C LEU A 106 -14.20 -2.18 7.44
N LEU A 107 -15.40 -2.72 7.23
CA LEU A 107 -15.80 -4.03 7.74
C LEU A 107 -14.89 -5.14 7.20
N LEU A 108 -14.69 -5.16 5.88
CA LEU A 108 -13.82 -6.14 5.23
C LEU A 108 -12.37 -6.00 5.69
N GLY A 109 -11.85 -4.78 5.76
CA GLY A 109 -10.50 -4.50 6.26
C GLY A 109 -10.30 -4.98 7.69
N LEU A 110 -11.26 -4.71 8.59
CA LEU A 110 -11.21 -5.19 9.98
C LEU A 110 -11.22 -6.71 10.06
N LEU A 111 -12.11 -7.36 9.30
CA LEU A 111 -12.19 -8.82 9.24
C LEU A 111 -10.87 -9.42 8.74
N THR A 112 -10.27 -8.85 7.69
CA THR A 112 -8.95 -9.28 7.20
C THR A 112 -7.87 -9.14 8.28
N LEU A 113 -7.82 -8.02 9.00
CA LEU A 113 -6.83 -7.83 10.07
C LEU A 113 -6.99 -8.85 11.20
N VAL A 114 -8.23 -9.15 11.60
CA VAL A 114 -8.51 -10.17 12.63
C VAL A 114 -8.10 -11.56 12.14
N LEU A 115 -8.47 -11.94 10.92
CA LEU A 115 -8.12 -13.25 10.36
C LEU A 115 -6.62 -13.43 10.16
N VAL A 116 -5.94 -12.42 9.61
CA VAL A 116 -4.48 -12.46 9.43
C VAL A 116 -3.79 -12.51 10.79
N GLY A 117 -4.24 -11.73 11.77
CA GLY A 117 -3.71 -11.77 13.13
C GLY A 117 -3.90 -13.15 13.79
N LYS A 118 -5.07 -13.76 13.60
CA LYS A 118 -5.35 -15.13 14.08
C LYS A 118 -4.40 -16.15 13.41
N LEU A 119 -4.24 -16.09 12.09
CA LEU A 119 -3.37 -16.99 11.34
C LEU A 119 -1.89 -16.86 11.72
N ILE A 120 -1.42 -15.62 11.95
CA ILE A 120 -0.04 -15.36 12.40
C ILE A 120 0.19 -15.95 13.79
N ASN A 121 -0.80 -15.87 14.69
CA ASN A 121 -0.70 -16.42 16.06
C ASN A 121 -0.79 -17.94 16.11
N GLU A 122 -1.61 -18.56 15.26
CA GLU A 122 -1.70 -20.02 15.15
C GLU A 122 -0.37 -20.64 14.65
N GLY A 123 0.39 -19.88 13.86
CA GLY A 123 1.65 -20.34 13.29
C GLY A 123 1.44 -21.43 12.23
N PRO A 124 2.50 -21.89 11.55
CA PRO A 124 2.38 -22.99 10.61
C PRO A 124 2.01 -24.28 11.34
N GLU A 125 0.98 -24.99 10.87
CA GLU A 125 0.67 -26.34 11.36
C GLU A 125 1.92 -27.23 11.20
N PRO A 126 2.26 -28.04 12.22
CA PRO A 126 3.34 -29.00 12.08
C PRO A 126 3.00 -29.92 10.91
N LYS A 127 3.92 -30.06 9.94
CA LYS A 127 3.78 -31.03 8.85
C LYS A 127 3.49 -32.38 9.48
N THR A 128 2.27 -32.88 9.33
CA THR A 128 1.95 -34.28 9.54
C THR A 128 2.64 -35.07 8.44
N GLU A 129 3.87 -35.49 8.75
CA GLU A 129 4.60 -36.49 7.98
C GLU A 129 3.88 -37.82 8.17
N ASN A 130 2.84 -38.02 7.37
CA ASN A 130 2.28 -39.35 7.14
C ASN A 130 3.23 -40.07 6.20
N ALA A 131 4.19 -40.77 6.79
CA ALA A 131 5.01 -41.80 6.16
C ALA A 131 4.16 -43.02 5.78
#